data_AF-A0AB37UDA7-F1
#
_entry.id   AF-A0AB37UDA7-F1
#
_cell.length_a   1.000
_cell.length_b   1.000
_cell.length_c   1.000
_cell.angle_alpha   90.00
_cell.angle_beta   90.00
_cell.angle_gamma   90.00
#
_symmetry.space_group_name_H-M   'P 1'
#
loop_
_entity.id
_entity.type
_entity.pdbx_description
1 polymer ?
#
loop_
_entity_poly.entity_id
_entity_poly.type
_entity_poly.pdbx_seq_one_letter_code
_entity_poly.pdbx_strand_id
1 'polypeptide(L)'
;MSYSIHSRFRGTMLGMAVGEVANHPKLKAILSERAIDNSSQSGLLDSVLQGIKTLIALGKFDYEAWHKFMTKELTGNPIASPLTTLPISVFFHENELKLRQNLQLALVAIDRDEPESRDGTLAIGQAIAIALQAKSNPIEIISQAIAFVGTSPTATAAKLSQVKELLDERAGLERAIAQLGQPHELSSQIALAFFCYLSTPADFRLTVQRAAISDRSGVTSAIAGALSGAYNGVASIPVTQALAIGVTNQAEVLRLCDVLVAVWSGVYQQSDRATTNNQIVAIAAPKIVRRR
;
A
#
# COMPACT_ATOMS: atom_id res chain seq x y z
N MET A 1 -17.47 7.77 -9.80
CA MET A 1 -17.92 6.45 -9.29
C MET A 1 -17.18 6.19 -7.98
N SER A 2 -17.87 5.80 -6.91
CA SER A 2 -17.19 5.42 -5.66
C SER A 2 -16.86 3.92 -5.73
N TYR A 3 -15.58 3.57 -5.71
CA TYR A 3 -15.14 2.18 -5.73
C TYR A 3 -15.37 1.49 -4.39
N SER A 4 -15.74 0.20 -4.41
CA SER A 4 -15.91 -0.61 -3.20
C SER A 4 -14.60 -0.73 -2.41
N ILE A 5 -14.70 -0.92 -1.09
CA ILE A 5 -13.53 -1.10 -0.23
C ILE A 5 -12.67 -2.30 -0.68
N HIS A 6 -13.33 -3.36 -1.16
CA HIS A 6 -12.70 -4.53 -1.75
C HIS A 6 -11.86 -4.19 -3.00
N SER A 7 -12.41 -3.39 -3.92
CA SER A 7 -11.68 -2.89 -5.09
C SER A 7 -10.47 -2.05 -4.68
N ARG A 8 -10.61 -1.24 -3.63
CA ARG A 8 -9.55 -0.37 -3.11
C ARG A 8 -8.43 -1.16 -2.42
N PHE A 9 -8.73 -2.17 -1.61
CA PHE A 9 -7.72 -3.07 -1.03
C PHE A 9 -6.86 -3.74 -2.10
N ARG A 10 -7.51 -4.28 -3.15
CA ARG A 10 -6.82 -4.85 -4.31
C ARG A 10 -6.00 -3.79 -5.04
N GLY A 11 -6.58 -2.60 -5.26
CA GLY A 11 -5.92 -1.47 -5.89
C GLY A 11 -4.65 -1.04 -5.15
N THR A 12 -4.69 -0.94 -3.83
CA THR A 12 -3.53 -0.57 -3.02
C THR A 12 -2.35 -1.54 -3.20
N MET A 13 -2.60 -2.85 -3.02
CA MET A 13 -1.52 -3.84 -3.07
C MET A 13 -1.01 -4.06 -4.49
N LEU A 14 -1.91 -4.14 -5.47
CA LEU A 14 -1.52 -4.30 -6.87
C LEU A 14 -0.85 -3.04 -7.40
N GLY A 15 -1.34 -1.86 -7.00
CA GLY A 15 -0.76 -0.58 -7.36
C GLY A 15 0.67 -0.41 -6.83
N MET A 16 0.92 -0.84 -5.59
CA MET A 16 2.26 -0.91 -5.03
C MET A 16 3.19 -1.80 -5.87
N ALA A 17 2.75 -3.03 -6.16
CA ALA A 17 3.56 -4.00 -6.88
C ALA A 17 3.87 -3.53 -8.31
N VAL A 18 2.88 -2.95 -8.99
CA VAL A 18 3.04 -2.34 -10.31
C VAL A 18 4.01 -1.16 -10.26
N GLY A 19 3.88 -0.31 -9.25
CA GLY A 19 4.76 0.84 -9.04
C GLY A 19 6.22 0.42 -8.84
N GLU A 20 6.45 -0.60 -8.02
CA GLU A 20 7.78 -1.16 -7.76
C GLU A 20 8.49 -1.61 -9.05
N VAL A 21 7.76 -2.27 -9.96
CA VAL A 21 8.31 -2.74 -11.24
C VAL A 21 8.22 -1.70 -12.37
N ALA A 22 7.66 -0.51 -12.12
CA ALA A 22 7.39 0.50 -13.16
C ALA A 22 8.65 0.94 -13.92
N ASN A 23 9.79 1.00 -13.22
CA ASN A 23 11.09 1.32 -13.79
C ASN A 23 11.96 0.10 -14.10
N HIS A 24 11.47 -1.11 -13.81
CA HIS A 24 12.24 -2.31 -14.06
C HIS A 24 12.42 -2.48 -15.58
N PRO A 25 13.64 -2.81 -16.06
CA PRO A 25 13.89 -3.09 -17.46
C PRO A 25 12.98 -4.16 -18.08
N LYS A 26 12.33 -5.03 -17.26
CA LYS A 26 11.35 -6.02 -17.72
C LYS A 26 10.11 -5.39 -18.32
N LEU A 27 9.63 -4.28 -17.77
CA LEU A 27 8.46 -3.55 -18.31
C LEU A 27 8.83 -2.88 -19.64
N LYS A 28 10.05 -2.34 -19.75
CA LYS A 28 10.60 -1.88 -21.02
C LYS A 28 10.80 -3.01 -22.03
N ALA A 29 11.20 -4.21 -21.58
CA ALA A 29 11.43 -5.39 -22.43
C ALA A 29 10.14 -6.06 -22.92
N ILE A 30 9.10 -6.15 -22.07
CA ILE A 30 7.75 -6.59 -22.47
C ILE A 30 7.16 -5.63 -23.51
N LEU A 31 7.43 -4.33 -23.36
CA LEU A 31 7.04 -3.31 -24.35
C LEU A 31 7.98 -3.25 -25.58
N SER A 32 9.13 -3.95 -25.57
CA SER A 32 10.13 -3.92 -26.66
C SER A 32 10.57 -5.30 -27.18
N GLU A 33 9.79 -6.36 -26.91
CA GLU A 33 10.02 -7.75 -27.37
C GLU A 33 11.45 -8.29 -27.13
N ARG A 34 12.01 -8.10 -25.93
CA ARG A 34 13.32 -8.67 -25.56
C ARG A 34 13.26 -9.64 -24.38
N ALA A 35 14.16 -10.63 -24.41
CA ALA A 35 14.25 -11.69 -23.41
C ALA A 35 14.48 -11.13 -21.99
N ILE A 36 13.78 -11.75 -21.03
CA ILE A 36 13.67 -11.32 -19.64
C ILE A 36 14.73 -12.05 -18.81
N ASP A 37 15.73 -11.33 -18.29
CA ASP A 37 16.58 -11.83 -17.21
C ASP A 37 15.86 -11.72 -15.86
N ASN A 38 15.86 -12.79 -15.08
CA ASN A 38 15.01 -12.96 -13.90
C ASN A 38 15.58 -12.44 -12.57
N SER A 39 16.72 -11.75 -12.58
CA SER A 39 17.62 -11.69 -11.41
C SER A 39 17.54 -10.43 -10.51
N SER A 40 16.40 -9.73 -10.42
CA SER A 40 16.26 -8.62 -9.44
C SER A 40 14.81 -8.33 -9.06
N GLN A 41 14.08 -9.31 -8.52
CA GLN A 41 12.86 -9.00 -7.79
C GLN A 41 13.25 -8.47 -6.41
N SER A 42 12.86 -7.22 -6.12
CA SER A 42 12.95 -6.68 -4.78
C SER A 42 12.00 -7.47 -3.88
N GLY A 43 12.47 -7.96 -2.73
CA GLY A 43 11.68 -8.76 -1.78
C GLY A 43 10.55 -7.98 -1.08
N LEU A 44 10.23 -6.78 -1.56
CA LEU A 44 9.17 -5.94 -1.01
C LEU A 44 7.79 -6.60 -1.18
N LEU A 45 7.47 -7.10 -2.38
CA LEU A 45 6.20 -7.78 -2.61
C LEU A 45 6.04 -8.97 -1.66
N ASP A 46 7.07 -9.81 -1.54
CA ASP A 46 7.06 -10.97 -0.64
C ASP A 46 6.84 -10.56 0.83
N SER A 47 7.54 -9.51 1.27
CA SER A 47 7.37 -8.94 2.61
C SER A 47 5.93 -8.47 2.87
N VAL A 48 5.33 -7.77 1.90
CA VAL A 48 3.95 -7.29 2.01
C VAL A 48 2.96 -8.47 2.02
N LEU A 49 3.15 -9.47 1.16
CA LEU A 49 2.32 -10.68 1.15
C LEU A 49 2.44 -11.45 2.46
N GLN A 50 3.63 -11.51 3.07
CA GLN A 50 3.83 -12.13 4.38
C GLN A 50 3.14 -11.34 5.50
N GLY A 51 3.17 -10.01 5.45
CA GLY A 51 2.39 -9.14 6.34
C GLY A 51 0.88 -9.41 6.24
N ILE A 52 0.34 -9.53 5.02
CA ILE A 52 -1.07 -9.89 4.79
C ILE A 52 -1.38 -11.27 5.37
N LYS A 53 -0.54 -12.28 5.10
CA LYS A 53 -0.71 -13.65 5.61
C LYS A 53 -0.77 -13.66 7.15
N THR A 54 0.04 -12.84 7.81
CA THR A 54 0.08 -12.73 9.27
C THR A 54 -1.22 -12.14 9.83
N LEU A 55 -1.72 -11.05 9.23
CA LEU A 55 -3.01 -10.45 9.62
C LEU A 55 -4.19 -11.40 9.37
N ILE A 56 -4.20 -12.11 8.24
CA ILE A 56 -5.24 -13.11 7.94
C ILE A 56 -5.21 -14.25 8.97
N ALA A 57 -4.02 -14.75 9.31
CA ALA A 57 -3.86 -15.87 10.22
C ALA A 57 -4.35 -15.55 11.64
N LEU A 58 -4.24 -14.31 12.07
CA LEU A 58 -4.56 -13.93 13.46
C LEU A 58 -5.84 -13.11 13.59
N GLY A 59 -6.34 -12.53 12.50
CA GLY A 59 -7.47 -11.59 12.52
C GLY A 59 -7.17 -10.27 13.22
N LYS A 60 -5.91 -10.03 13.60
CA LYS A 60 -5.43 -8.85 14.32
C LYS A 60 -3.94 -8.66 14.06
N PHE A 61 -3.43 -7.49 14.44
CA PHE A 61 -1.99 -7.27 14.57
C PHE A 61 -1.49 -7.93 15.87
N ASP A 62 -0.37 -8.62 15.77
CA ASP A 62 0.31 -9.29 16.88
C ASP A 62 1.82 -9.06 16.74
N TYR A 63 2.41 -8.48 17.79
CA TYR A 63 3.80 -8.03 17.76
C TYR A 63 4.79 -9.20 17.57
N GLU A 64 4.62 -10.28 18.32
CA GLU A 64 5.55 -11.42 18.29
C GLU A 64 5.48 -12.16 16.96
N ALA A 65 4.26 -12.38 16.44
CA ALA A 65 4.08 -12.98 15.14
C ALA A 65 4.67 -12.10 14.03
N TRP A 66 4.42 -10.79 14.08
CA TRP A 66 4.99 -9.86 13.11
C TRP A 66 6.51 -9.87 13.14
N HIS A 67 7.12 -9.76 14.33
CA HIS A 67 8.57 -9.84 14.51
C HIS A 67 9.12 -11.14 13.91
N LYS A 68 8.55 -12.29 14.29
CA LYS A 68 8.98 -13.62 13.84
C LYS A 68 8.91 -13.80 12.32
N PHE A 69 7.82 -13.36 11.68
CA PHE A 69 7.61 -13.59 10.26
C PHE A 69 8.31 -12.57 9.38
N MET A 70 8.42 -11.32 9.81
CA MET A 70 8.97 -10.24 9.00
C MET A 70 10.50 -10.16 9.08
N THR A 71 11.12 -10.45 10.23
CA THR A 71 12.60 -10.48 10.33
C THR A 71 13.22 -11.56 9.45
N LYS A 72 12.50 -12.65 9.18
CA LYS A 72 12.94 -13.71 8.27
C LYS A 72 12.94 -13.27 6.80
N GLU A 73 11.99 -12.42 6.41
CA GLU A 73 11.81 -11.95 5.02
C GLU A 73 12.64 -10.70 4.70
N LEU A 74 12.97 -9.88 5.71
CA LEU A 74 13.70 -8.63 5.55
C LEU A 74 15.22 -8.84 5.38
N THR A 75 15.63 -9.34 4.22
CA THR A 75 17.04 -9.31 3.79
C THR A 75 17.24 -8.23 2.71
N GLY A 76 17.99 -7.17 3.03
CA GLY A 76 18.69 -6.37 2.01
C GLY A 76 18.14 -5.00 1.55
N ASN A 77 17.07 -4.41 2.11
CA ASN A 77 16.73 -3.00 1.78
C ASN A 77 15.99 -2.24 2.91
N PRO A 78 16.67 -1.36 3.68
CA PRO A 78 16.07 -0.58 4.77
C PRO A 78 14.98 0.40 4.31
N ILE A 79 15.08 0.89 3.08
CA ILE A 79 14.29 2.01 2.55
C ILE A 79 12.85 1.57 2.22
N ALA A 80 12.62 0.27 2.04
CA ALA A 80 11.32 -0.32 1.81
C ALA A 80 10.47 -0.46 3.10
N SER A 81 11.02 -0.13 4.28
CA SER A 81 10.38 -0.37 5.57
C SER A 81 8.95 0.20 5.67
N PRO A 82 8.63 1.42 5.19
CA PRO A 82 7.27 1.93 5.32
C PRO A 82 6.25 1.15 4.51
N LEU A 83 6.65 0.65 3.33
CA LEU A 83 5.77 -0.12 2.44
C LEU A 83 5.43 -1.51 3.00
N THR A 84 6.32 -2.10 3.81
CA THR A 84 6.03 -3.40 4.45
C THR A 84 4.87 -3.35 5.45
N THR A 85 4.53 -2.15 5.93
CA THR A 85 3.40 -1.92 6.85
C THR A 85 2.09 -1.58 6.12
N LEU A 86 2.06 -1.54 4.79
CA LEU A 86 0.83 -1.33 4.01
C LEU A 86 -0.33 -2.26 4.41
N PRO A 87 -0.11 -3.56 4.72
CA PRO A 87 -1.18 -4.44 5.18
C PRO A 87 -1.88 -3.92 6.45
N ILE A 88 -1.10 -3.35 7.38
CA ILE A 88 -1.63 -2.74 8.62
C ILE A 88 -2.45 -1.49 8.28
N SER A 89 -1.93 -0.65 7.38
CA SER A 89 -2.60 0.57 6.93
C SER A 89 -3.98 0.28 6.35
N VAL A 90 -4.05 -0.74 5.49
CA VAL A 90 -5.30 -1.18 4.86
C VAL A 90 -6.23 -1.86 5.86
N PHE A 91 -5.72 -2.68 6.79
CA PHE A 91 -6.56 -3.41 7.75
C PHE A 91 -7.13 -2.53 8.87
N PHE A 92 -6.40 -1.51 9.32
CA PHE A 92 -6.81 -0.64 10.44
C PHE A 92 -7.27 0.76 10.00
N HIS A 93 -7.56 0.98 8.72
CA HIS A 93 -7.87 2.30 8.14
C HIS A 93 -9.04 3.05 8.80
N GLU A 94 -10.00 2.35 9.42
CA GLU A 94 -11.16 2.97 10.08
C GLU A 94 -10.91 3.36 11.54
N ASN A 95 -9.76 2.96 12.12
CA ASN A 95 -9.43 3.24 13.51
C ASN A 95 -8.06 3.92 13.61
N GLU A 96 -8.06 5.24 13.56
CA GLU A 96 -6.85 6.08 13.55
C GLU A 96 -5.91 5.78 14.74
N LEU A 97 -6.45 5.55 15.94
CA LEU A 97 -5.66 5.23 17.13
C LEU A 97 -4.94 3.88 17.00
N LYS A 98 -5.67 2.84 16.61
CA LYS A 98 -5.09 1.50 16.38
C LYS A 98 -4.13 1.51 15.19
N LEU A 99 -4.43 2.27 14.14
CA LEU A 99 -3.57 2.44 13.00
C LEU A 99 -2.21 3.00 13.44
N ARG A 100 -2.19 4.14 14.13
CA ARG A 100 -0.94 4.75 14.64
C ARG A 100 -0.16 3.77 15.51
N GLN A 101 -0.83 3.16 16.48
CA GLN A 101 -0.21 2.22 17.42
C GLN A 101 0.42 1.02 16.70
N ASN A 102 -0.34 0.37 15.81
CA ASN A 102 0.12 -0.83 15.12
C ASN A 102 1.24 -0.54 14.12
N LEU A 103 1.22 0.61 13.44
CA LEU A 103 2.30 1.03 12.55
C LEU A 103 3.61 1.23 13.32
N GLN A 104 3.56 1.91 14.47
CA GLN A 104 4.75 2.11 15.31
C GLN A 104 5.28 0.79 15.85
N LEU A 105 4.41 -0.06 16.41
CA LEU A 105 4.80 -1.38 16.90
C LEU A 105 5.37 -2.28 15.80
N ALA A 106 4.86 -2.19 14.57
CA ALA A 106 5.37 -2.95 13.44
C ALA A 106 6.80 -2.57 13.06
N LEU A 107 7.17 -1.30 13.16
CA LEU A 107 8.55 -0.84 12.93
C LEU A 107 9.50 -1.30 14.04
N VAL A 108 9.06 -1.20 15.29
CA VAL A 108 9.82 -1.72 16.45
C VAL A 108 10.04 -3.23 16.30
N ALA A 109 9.00 -3.97 15.89
CA ALA A 109 9.06 -5.41 15.70
C ALA A 109 10.04 -5.86 14.61
N ILE A 110 10.55 -4.98 13.75
CA ILE A 110 11.51 -5.34 12.70
C ILE A 110 12.84 -4.58 12.83
N ASP A 111 13.07 -3.95 13.98
CA ASP A 111 14.25 -3.12 14.26
C ASP A 111 14.45 -1.99 13.22
N ARG A 112 13.34 -1.34 12.80
CA ARG A 112 13.33 -0.21 11.85
C ARG A 112 12.66 1.05 12.39
N ASP A 113 12.62 1.19 13.71
CA ASP A 113 12.01 2.34 14.38
C ASP A 113 12.94 3.58 14.42
N GLU A 114 13.43 3.97 13.25
CA GLU A 114 14.18 5.21 13.06
C GLU A 114 13.21 6.39 12.83
N PRO A 115 13.53 7.63 13.26
CA PRO A 115 12.62 8.78 13.15
C PRO A 115 12.06 9.01 11.74
N GLU A 116 12.91 8.96 10.70
CA GLU A 116 12.47 9.12 9.31
C GLU A 116 11.58 7.97 8.83
N SER A 117 11.93 6.72 9.18
CA SER A 117 11.12 5.54 8.85
C SER A 117 9.76 5.59 9.53
N ARG A 118 9.71 6.04 10.79
CA ARG A 118 8.50 6.21 11.58
C ARG A 118 7.57 7.26 10.96
N ASP A 119 8.10 8.44 10.68
CA ASP A 119 7.30 9.53 10.10
C ASP A 119 6.82 9.17 8.70
N GLY A 120 7.67 8.55 7.90
CA GLY A 120 7.29 8.06 6.58
C GLY A 120 6.18 7.02 6.63
N THR A 121 6.28 6.07 7.55
CA THR A 121 5.27 5.03 7.78
C THR A 121 3.93 5.62 8.23
N LEU A 122 3.95 6.57 9.17
CA LEU A 122 2.75 7.24 9.64
C LEU A 122 2.10 8.06 8.53
N ALA A 123 2.89 8.82 7.77
CA ALA A 123 2.38 9.62 6.65
C ALA A 123 1.71 8.75 5.59
N ILE A 124 2.39 7.71 5.11
CA ILE A 124 1.86 6.79 4.10
C ILE A 124 0.63 6.07 4.65
N GLY A 125 0.69 5.54 5.87
CA GLY A 125 -0.40 4.79 6.46
C GLY A 125 -1.67 5.63 6.61
N GLN A 126 -1.55 6.87 7.06
CA GLN A 126 -2.67 7.81 7.13
C GLN A 126 -3.20 8.16 5.75
N ALA A 127 -2.32 8.43 4.78
CA ALA A 127 -2.73 8.77 3.43
C ALA A 127 -3.48 7.63 2.74
N ILE A 128 -3.06 6.38 2.96
CA ILE A 128 -3.79 5.19 2.54
C ILE A 128 -5.13 5.10 3.26
N ALA A 129 -5.15 5.28 4.58
CA ALA A 129 -6.38 5.19 5.35
C ALA A 129 -7.45 6.18 4.87
N ILE A 130 -7.04 7.42 4.56
CA ILE A 130 -7.92 8.44 3.97
C ILE A 130 -8.32 8.04 2.54
N ALA A 131 -7.36 7.65 1.69
CA ALA A 131 -7.64 7.28 0.30
C ALA A 131 -8.62 6.10 0.16
N LEU A 132 -8.67 5.20 1.15
CA LEU A 132 -9.64 4.10 1.21
C LEU A 132 -11.08 4.58 1.50
N GLN A 133 -11.27 5.77 2.06
CA GLN A 133 -12.59 6.31 2.37
C GLN A 133 -13.33 6.77 1.10
N ALA A 134 -14.63 6.45 1.02
CA ALA A 134 -15.46 6.66 -0.15
C ALA A 134 -15.61 8.13 -0.62
N LYS A 135 -15.34 9.10 0.26
CA LYS A 135 -15.48 10.55 0.03
C LYS A 135 -14.20 11.32 0.35
N SER A 136 -13.03 10.69 0.21
CA SER A 136 -11.76 11.37 0.46
C SER A 136 -11.56 12.54 -0.50
N ASN A 137 -11.20 13.70 0.06
CA ASN A 137 -10.72 14.85 -0.69
C ASN A 137 -9.19 14.75 -0.81
N PRO A 138 -8.63 14.52 -2.01
CA PRO A 138 -7.19 14.39 -2.17
C PRO A 138 -6.41 15.57 -1.61
N ILE A 139 -6.95 16.79 -1.71
CA ILE A 139 -6.30 18.02 -1.23
C ILE A 139 -6.07 17.99 0.29
N GLU A 140 -6.96 17.34 1.04
CA GLU A 140 -6.86 17.26 2.50
C GLU A 140 -5.88 16.18 2.98
N ILE A 141 -5.57 15.19 2.13
CA ILE A 141 -4.70 14.05 2.48
C ILE A 141 -3.35 14.53 2.99
N ILE A 142 -2.72 15.51 2.33
CA ILE A 142 -1.39 15.99 2.76
C ILE A 142 -1.45 16.67 4.12
N SER A 143 -2.48 17.49 4.37
CA SER A 143 -2.61 18.21 5.63
C SER A 143 -2.91 17.24 6.79
N GLN A 144 -3.75 16.24 6.56
CA GLN A 144 -4.04 15.21 7.56
C GLN A 144 -2.85 14.26 7.79
N ALA A 145 -2.10 13.90 6.75
CA ALA A 145 -0.88 13.11 6.89
C ALA A 145 0.17 13.85 7.73
N ILE A 146 0.39 15.14 7.48
CA ILE A 146 1.30 15.98 8.28
C ILE A 146 0.81 16.04 9.75
N ALA A 147 -0.48 16.26 9.98
CA ALA A 147 -1.04 16.27 11.33
C ALA A 147 -0.91 14.91 12.04
N PHE A 148 -1.02 13.81 11.31
CA PHE A 148 -0.87 12.45 11.82
C PHE A 148 0.59 12.07 12.11
N VAL A 149 1.55 12.62 11.38
CA VAL A 149 2.97 12.55 11.78
C VAL A 149 3.19 13.34 13.08
N GLY A 150 2.55 14.50 13.21
CA GLY A 150 2.65 15.37 14.38
C GLY A 150 3.87 16.29 14.33
N THR A 151 4.26 16.85 15.48
CA THR A 151 5.43 17.74 15.57
C THR A 151 6.71 16.91 15.57
N SER A 152 7.32 16.79 14.39
CA SER A 152 8.58 16.09 14.20
C SER A 152 9.59 16.97 13.46
N PRO A 153 10.86 17.02 13.89
CA PRO A 153 11.91 17.79 13.22
C PRO A 153 12.54 17.05 12.03
N THR A 154 11.94 15.96 11.54
CA THR A 154 12.49 15.15 10.45
C THR A 154 12.39 15.82 9.08
N ALA A 155 13.24 15.39 8.16
CA ALA A 155 13.17 15.79 6.76
C ALA A 155 11.85 15.34 6.11
N THR A 156 11.28 14.20 6.53
CA THR A 156 9.97 13.74 6.04
C THR A 156 8.87 14.76 6.32
N ALA A 157 8.71 15.23 7.55
CA ALA A 157 7.68 16.22 7.90
C ALA A 157 7.89 17.56 7.15
N ALA A 158 9.15 18.01 7.06
CA ALA A 158 9.51 19.23 6.33
C ALA A 158 9.19 19.12 4.83
N LYS A 159 9.56 18.01 4.17
CA LYS A 159 9.31 17.81 2.73
C LYS A 159 7.83 17.61 2.42
N LEU A 160 7.06 16.95 3.29
CA LEU A 160 5.60 16.88 3.13
C LEU A 160 4.95 18.27 3.17
N SER A 161 5.47 19.18 4.01
CA SER A 161 5.02 20.58 4.01
C SER A 161 5.37 21.28 2.69
N GLN A 162 6.58 21.07 2.15
CA GLN A 162 6.96 21.59 0.82
C GLN A 162 6.09 21.01 -0.30
N VAL A 163 5.67 19.75 -0.21
CA VAL A 163 4.73 19.15 -1.17
C VAL A 163 3.42 19.93 -1.20
N LYS A 164 2.89 20.32 -0.04
CA LYS A 164 1.68 21.13 0.06
C LYS A 164 1.86 22.47 -0.66
N GLU A 165 2.96 23.18 -0.38
CA GLU A 165 3.29 24.46 -1.05
C GLU A 165 3.38 24.30 -2.58
N LEU A 166 4.09 23.27 -3.05
CA LEU A 166 4.22 22.98 -4.48
C LEU A 166 2.88 22.67 -5.16
N LEU A 167 1.96 22.00 -4.45
CA LEU A 167 0.62 21.72 -4.96
C LEU A 167 -0.23 23.00 -5.03
N ASP A 168 -0.16 23.85 -4.01
CA ASP A 168 -0.85 25.15 -3.96
C ASP A 168 -0.36 26.08 -5.09
N GLU A 169 0.94 26.06 -5.37
CA GLU A 169 1.57 26.78 -6.50
C GLU A 169 1.32 26.14 -7.87
N ARG A 170 0.68 24.96 -7.93
CA ARG A 170 0.48 24.17 -9.16
C ARG A 170 1.79 23.89 -9.91
N ALA A 171 2.86 23.59 -9.17
CA ALA A 171 4.17 23.34 -9.74
C ALA A 171 4.19 22.15 -10.70
N GLY A 172 5.10 22.19 -11.68
CA GLY A 172 5.38 21.06 -12.56
C GLY A 172 6.25 19.97 -11.90
N LEU A 173 6.30 18.78 -12.52
CA LEU A 173 7.09 17.66 -11.99
C LEU A 173 8.59 17.98 -11.90
N GLU A 174 9.16 18.65 -12.90
CA GLU A 174 10.58 19.00 -12.92
C GLU A 174 10.96 19.88 -11.72
N ARG A 175 10.12 20.88 -11.40
CA ARG A 175 10.33 21.75 -10.24
C ARG A 175 10.22 20.96 -8.93
N ALA A 176 9.25 20.07 -8.82
CA ALA A 176 9.11 19.22 -7.64
C ALA A 176 10.32 18.28 -7.46
N ILE A 177 10.84 17.69 -8.54
CA ILE A 177 12.07 16.88 -8.50
C ILE A 177 13.26 17.73 -8.05
N ALA A 178 13.41 18.94 -8.59
CA ALA A 178 14.52 19.82 -8.24
C ALA A 178 14.50 20.27 -6.76
N GLN A 179 13.31 20.49 -6.18
CA GLN A 179 13.18 20.96 -4.80
C GLN A 179 13.14 19.81 -3.77
N LEU A 180 12.40 18.74 -4.06
CA LEU A 180 12.19 17.65 -3.12
C LEU A 180 13.22 16.53 -3.28
N GLY A 181 13.80 16.36 -4.46
CA GLY A 181 14.60 15.19 -4.81
C GLY A 181 16.01 15.24 -4.23
N GLN A 182 16.31 14.25 -3.40
CA GLN A 182 17.68 13.87 -3.06
C GLN A 182 17.86 12.36 -3.29
N PRO A 183 18.99 11.94 -3.89
CA PRO A 183 19.24 10.52 -4.17
C PRO A 183 19.22 9.67 -2.90
N HIS A 184 18.54 8.53 -2.95
CA HIS A 184 18.50 7.51 -1.88
C HIS A 184 17.95 7.98 -0.52
N GLU A 185 17.38 9.18 -0.44
CA GLU A 185 16.77 9.70 0.77
C GLU A 185 15.30 9.29 0.84
N LEU A 186 14.90 8.60 1.91
CA LEU A 186 13.52 8.11 2.09
C LEU A 186 12.51 9.26 2.08
N SER A 187 12.79 10.35 2.80
CA SER A 187 11.92 11.53 2.86
C SER A 187 11.66 12.13 1.47
N SER A 188 12.67 12.16 0.60
CA SER A 188 12.56 12.59 -0.80
C SER A 188 11.63 11.70 -1.61
N GLN A 189 11.78 10.38 -1.47
CA GLN A 189 10.95 9.40 -2.19
C GLN A 189 9.48 9.49 -1.75
N ILE A 190 9.24 9.63 -0.45
CA ILE A 190 7.90 9.81 0.10
C ILE A 190 7.29 11.11 -0.42
N ALA A 191 8.01 12.24 -0.31
CA ALA A 191 7.52 13.53 -0.76
C ALA A 191 7.18 13.55 -2.25
N LEU A 192 8.06 13.00 -3.10
CA LEU A 192 7.81 12.90 -4.54
C LEU A 192 6.63 11.97 -4.87
N ALA A 193 6.45 10.88 -4.12
CA ALA A 193 5.30 9.98 -4.30
C ALA A 193 3.99 10.69 -3.96
N PHE A 194 3.94 11.41 -2.84
CA PHE A 194 2.82 12.25 -2.45
C PHE A 194 2.53 13.31 -3.51
N PHE A 195 3.54 14.03 -3.97
CA PHE A 195 3.38 15.05 -5.01
C PHE A 195 2.81 14.46 -6.31
N CYS A 196 3.34 13.32 -6.78
CA CYS A 196 2.87 12.67 -8.00
C CYS A 196 1.41 12.23 -7.89
N TYR A 197 1.04 11.61 -6.77
CA TYR A 197 -0.34 11.20 -6.50
C TYR A 197 -1.27 12.41 -6.39
N LEU A 198 -0.95 13.39 -5.54
CA LEU A 198 -1.84 14.51 -5.23
C LEU A 198 -1.97 15.52 -6.38
N SER A 199 -0.98 15.60 -7.28
CA SER A 199 -1.11 16.39 -8.50
C SER A 199 -1.94 15.69 -9.59
N THR A 200 -2.15 14.37 -9.50
CA THR A 200 -2.88 13.58 -10.50
C THR A 200 -3.79 12.49 -9.90
N PRO A 201 -4.62 12.80 -8.88
CA PRO A 201 -5.20 11.78 -7.99
C PRO A 201 -6.17 10.83 -8.69
N ALA A 202 -6.84 11.28 -9.75
CA ALA A 202 -7.81 10.48 -10.51
C ALA A 202 -7.20 9.67 -11.68
N ASP A 203 -5.90 9.84 -11.98
CA ASP A 203 -5.22 9.12 -13.07
C ASP A 203 -4.08 8.27 -12.50
N PHE A 204 -4.38 6.98 -12.30
CA PHE A 204 -3.40 6.00 -11.83
C PHE A 204 -2.18 5.91 -12.73
N ARG A 205 -2.38 5.83 -14.05
CA ARG A 205 -1.30 5.64 -15.00
C ARG A 205 -0.36 6.84 -14.97
N LEU A 206 -0.92 8.05 -14.99
CA LEU A 206 -0.14 9.28 -14.93
C LEU A 206 0.59 9.42 -13.58
N THR A 207 -0.06 9.09 -12.46
CA THR A 207 0.57 9.09 -11.13
C THR A 207 1.84 8.23 -11.12
N VAL A 208 1.71 6.96 -11.53
CA VAL A 208 2.83 6.00 -11.51
C VAL A 208 3.91 6.40 -12.51
N GLN A 209 3.54 6.88 -13.71
CA GLN A 209 4.52 7.34 -14.70
C GLN A 209 5.33 8.55 -14.22
N ARG A 210 4.69 9.52 -13.57
CA ARG A 210 5.38 10.69 -13.00
C ARG A 210 6.32 10.28 -11.88
N ALA A 211 5.89 9.39 -10.99
CA ALA A 211 6.73 8.85 -9.93
C ALA A 211 7.93 8.08 -10.51
N ALA A 212 7.71 7.28 -11.54
CA ALA A 212 8.75 6.52 -12.21
C ALA A 212 9.86 7.40 -12.81
N ILE A 213 9.55 8.61 -13.30
CA ILE A 213 10.57 9.52 -13.84
C ILE A 213 11.61 9.92 -12.76
N SER A 214 11.18 10.09 -11.51
CA SER A 214 12.06 10.51 -10.40
C SER A 214 12.63 9.34 -9.60
N ASP A 215 12.19 8.11 -9.88
CA ASP A 215 12.41 6.96 -9.02
C ASP A 215 13.49 6.01 -9.54
N ARG A 216 14.67 6.05 -8.93
CA ARG A 216 15.73 5.09 -9.27
C ARG A 216 15.60 3.74 -8.56
N SER A 217 14.79 3.67 -7.51
CA SER A 217 14.76 2.55 -6.55
C SER A 217 13.49 1.69 -6.63
N GLY A 218 12.43 2.17 -7.29
CA GLY A 218 11.10 1.57 -7.27
C GLY A 218 10.23 2.01 -6.08
N VAL A 219 10.81 2.63 -5.04
CA VAL A 219 10.10 3.01 -3.80
C VAL A 219 9.10 4.14 -4.04
N THR A 220 9.51 5.24 -4.69
CA THR A 220 8.61 6.38 -4.96
C THR A 220 7.40 5.94 -5.77
N SER A 221 7.62 5.11 -6.80
CA SER A 221 6.59 4.60 -7.70
C SER A 221 5.68 3.59 -6.99
N ALA A 222 6.24 2.75 -6.12
CA ALA A 222 5.47 1.83 -5.28
C ALA A 222 4.54 2.59 -4.31
N ILE A 223 5.03 3.63 -3.64
CA ILE A 223 4.21 4.47 -2.75
C ILE A 223 3.11 5.18 -3.56
N ALA A 224 3.47 5.81 -4.67
CA ALA A 224 2.52 6.53 -5.52
C ALA A 224 1.44 5.60 -6.10
N GLY A 225 1.85 4.39 -6.51
CA GLY A 225 0.95 3.34 -6.98
C GLY A 225 0.03 2.82 -5.88
N ALA A 226 0.53 2.64 -4.66
CA ALA A 226 -0.29 2.25 -3.51
C ALA A 226 -1.37 3.29 -3.20
N LEU A 227 -0.99 4.57 -3.13
CA LEU A 227 -1.90 5.69 -2.86
C LEU A 227 -2.96 5.84 -3.96
N SER A 228 -2.51 5.85 -5.22
CA SER A 228 -3.42 5.98 -6.35
C SER A 228 -4.33 4.77 -6.51
N GLY A 229 -3.84 3.57 -6.22
CA GLY A 229 -4.63 2.34 -6.20
C GLY A 229 -5.65 2.30 -5.06
N ALA A 230 -5.30 2.82 -3.88
CA ALA A 230 -6.25 2.99 -2.78
C ALA A 230 -7.40 3.94 -3.14
N TYR A 231 -7.08 5.02 -3.88
CA TYR A 231 -8.06 6.03 -4.30
C TYR A 231 -8.92 5.60 -5.49
N ASN A 232 -8.32 4.98 -6.51
CA ASN A 232 -8.96 4.65 -7.78
C ASN A 232 -9.41 3.18 -7.89
N GLY A 233 -9.02 2.33 -6.95
CA GLY A 233 -9.34 0.91 -6.96
C GLY A 233 -8.62 0.11 -8.04
N VAL A 234 -8.80 -1.21 -8.03
CA VAL A 234 -8.07 -2.12 -8.93
C VAL A 234 -8.41 -1.91 -10.42
N ALA A 235 -9.63 -1.45 -10.72
CA ALA A 235 -10.10 -1.25 -12.10
C ALA A 235 -9.36 -0.13 -12.85
N SER A 236 -8.69 0.78 -12.13
CA SER A 236 -7.89 1.84 -12.76
C SER A 236 -6.50 1.38 -13.19
N ILE A 237 -6.07 0.18 -12.79
CA ILE A 237 -4.73 -0.34 -13.06
C ILE A 237 -4.73 -0.98 -14.46
N PRO A 238 -3.94 -0.47 -15.42
CA PRO A 238 -3.83 -1.05 -16.75
C PRO A 238 -3.36 -2.51 -16.71
N VAL A 239 -4.04 -3.38 -17.47
CA VAL A 239 -3.72 -4.82 -17.52
C VAL A 239 -2.25 -5.06 -17.91
N THR A 240 -1.71 -4.30 -18.86
CA THR A 240 -0.31 -4.43 -19.29
C THR A 240 0.67 -4.16 -18.16
N GLN A 241 0.37 -3.21 -17.28
CA GLN A 241 1.19 -2.92 -16.11
C GLN A 241 1.01 -3.99 -15.02
N ALA A 242 -0.22 -4.48 -14.81
CA ALA A 242 -0.49 -5.57 -13.88
C ALA A 242 0.19 -6.89 -14.29
N LEU A 243 0.30 -7.18 -15.60
CA LEU A 243 1.01 -8.38 -16.08
C LEU A 243 2.53 -8.30 -15.84
N ALA A 244 3.09 -7.10 -15.70
CA ALA A 244 4.53 -6.92 -15.49
C ALA A 244 5.02 -7.47 -14.13
N ILE A 245 4.13 -7.62 -13.15
CA ILE A 245 4.47 -8.26 -11.86
C ILE A 245 4.43 -9.80 -11.94
N GLY A 246 3.96 -10.36 -13.06
CA GLY A 246 3.78 -11.80 -13.27
C GLY A 246 2.38 -12.29 -12.90
N VAL A 247 1.81 -13.16 -13.73
CA VAL A 247 0.41 -13.65 -13.58
C VAL A 247 0.20 -14.35 -12.23
N THR A 248 1.15 -15.18 -11.80
CA THR A 248 1.08 -15.89 -10.52
C THR A 248 1.06 -14.92 -9.34
N ASN A 249 1.95 -13.92 -9.34
CA ASN A 249 2.03 -12.91 -8.30
C ASN A 249 0.76 -12.06 -8.27
N GLN A 250 0.27 -11.65 -9.44
CA GLN A 250 -1.00 -10.93 -9.53
C GLN A 250 -2.16 -11.74 -8.95
N ALA A 251 -2.27 -13.02 -9.29
CA ALA A 251 -3.31 -13.89 -8.75
C ALA A 251 -3.18 -14.06 -7.22
N GLU A 252 -1.96 -14.22 -6.70
CA GLU A 252 -1.73 -14.33 -5.25
C GLU A 252 -2.10 -13.04 -4.51
N VAL A 253 -1.69 -11.88 -5.00
CA VAL A 253 -2.04 -10.56 -4.45
C VAL A 253 -3.56 -10.42 -4.35
N LEU A 254 -4.27 -10.66 -5.45
CA LEU A 254 -5.73 -10.51 -5.50
C LEU A 254 -6.41 -11.48 -4.53
N ARG A 255 -5.97 -12.75 -4.49
CA ARG A 255 -6.52 -13.77 -3.58
C ARG A 255 -6.31 -13.40 -2.12
N LEU A 256 -5.12 -12.94 -1.75
CA LEU A 256 -4.83 -12.54 -0.37
C LEU A 256 -5.61 -11.29 0.04
N CYS A 257 -5.79 -10.31 -0.85
CA CYS A 257 -6.65 -9.17 -0.60
C CYS A 257 -8.11 -9.58 -0.36
N ASP A 258 -8.63 -10.56 -1.11
CA ASP A 258 -10.01 -11.06 -0.91
C ASP A 258 -10.21 -11.62 0.49
N VAL A 259 -9.27 -12.47 0.92
CA VAL A 259 -9.30 -13.06 2.25
C VAL A 259 -9.10 -11.99 3.33
N LEU A 260 -8.19 -11.04 3.10
CA LEU A 260 -7.95 -9.93 4.04
C LEU A 260 -9.21 -9.09 4.26
N VAL A 261 -9.96 -8.77 3.19
CA VAL A 261 -11.25 -8.06 3.28
C VAL A 261 -12.28 -8.89 4.05
N ALA A 262 -12.34 -10.20 3.82
CA ALA A 262 -13.25 -11.09 4.54
C ALA A 262 -12.93 -11.14 6.05
N VAL A 263 -11.64 -11.18 6.40
CA VAL A 263 -11.16 -11.14 7.80
C VAL A 263 -11.46 -9.78 8.44
N TRP A 264 -11.13 -8.68 7.74
CA TRP A 264 -11.39 -7.32 8.20
C TRP A 264 -12.89 -7.05 8.45
N SER A 265 -13.75 -7.51 7.53
CA SER A 265 -15.22 -7.37 7.66
C SER A 265 -15.85 -8.31 8.70
N GLY A 266 -15.07 -9.20 9.32
CA GLY A 266 -15.57 -10.19 10.27
C GLY A 266 -16.39 -11.33 9.65
N VAL A 267 -16.46 -11.41 8.32
CA VAL A 267 -17.19 -12.46 7.59
C VAL A 267 -16.39 -13.77 7.58
N TYR A 268 -15.07 -13.69 7.68
CA TYR A 268 -14.21 -14.88 7.72
C TYR A 268 -14.20 -15.52 9.11
N GLN A 269 -14.74 -16.73 9.24
CA GLN A 269 -14.60 -17.55 10.44
C GLN A 269 -13.52 -18.60 10.21
N GLN A 270 -12.50 -18.65 11.07
CA GLN A 270 -11.41 -19.66 10.98
C GLN A 270 -11.92 -21.11 10.99
N SER A 271 -13.12 -21.36 11.53
CA SER A 271 -13.84 -22.63 11.48
C SER A 271 -14.18 -23.11 10.07
N ASP A 272 -14.21 -22.24 9.05
CA ASP A 272 -14.48 -22.61 7.65
C ASP A 272 -13.29 -23.35 7.00
N ARG A 273 -12.09 -23.25 7.56
CA ARG A 273 -10.95 -24.09 7.15
C ARG A 273 -11.05 -25.53 7.63
N ALA A 274 -11.78 -25.78 8.71
CA ALA A 274 -11.97 -27.13 9.25
C ALA A 274 -13.13 -27.90 8.59
N THR A 275 -13.97 -27.22 7.78
CA THR A 275 -15.24 -27.77 7.25
C THR A 275 -15.31 -27.89 5.73
N THR A 276 -14.21 -27.65 5.00
CA THR A 276 -14.13 -28.02 3.57
C THR A 276 -14.00 -29.53 3.32
N ASN A 277 -14.17 -30.35 4.37
CA ASN A 277 -14.68 -31.70 4.27
C ASN A 277 -15.96 -31.83 5.12
N ASN A 278 -17.08 -32.04 4.42
CA ASN A 278 -18.44 -32.37 4.89
C ASN A 278 -19.40 -31.22 5.29
N GLN A 279 -20.42 -31.15 4.44
CA GLN A 279 -21.82 -30.74 4.67
C GLN A 279 -22.10 -29.25 4.81
N ILE A 280 -22.66 -28.71 3.72
CA ILE A 280 -23.46 -27.49 3.70
C ILE A 280 -24.60 -27.68 4.70
N VAL A 281 -24.46 -27.12 5.90
CA VAL A 281 -25.58 -26.99 6.83
C VAL A 281 -26.41 -25.79 6.37
N ALA A 282 -27.56 -26.07 5.75
CA ALA A 282 -28.55 -25.06 5.47
C ALA A 282 -29.06 -24.48 6.80
N ILE A 283 -28.75 -23.21 7.07
CA ILE A 283 -29.27 -22.48 8.23
C ILE A 283 -30.66 -21.96 7.86
N ALA A 284 -31.70 -22.62 8.36
CA ALA A 284 -33.07 -22.09 8.29
C ALA A 284 -33.24 -20.96 9.31
N ALA A 285 -33.75 -19.82 8.87
CA ALA A 285 -34.09 -18.70 9.74
C ALA A 285 -35.14 -19.13 10.80
N PRO A 286 -34.95 -18.80 12.08
CA PRO A 286 -35.93 -19.13 13.10
C PRO A 286 -37.18 -18.25 12.92
N LYS A 287 -38.37 -18.88 12.95
CA LYS A 287 -39.73 -18.30 12.92
C LYS A 287 -40.48 -18.18 11.58
N ILE A 288 -40.26 -19.08 10.61
CA ILE A 288 -41.21 -19.22 9.47
C ILE A 288 -42.01 -20.50 9.63
N VAL A 289 -43.20 -20.39 10.24
CA VAL A 289 -44.21 -21.45 10.22
C VAL A 289 -44.84 -21.49 8.83
N ARG A 290 -44.61 -22.56 8.05
CA ARG A 290 -45.41 -22.82 6.85
C ARG A 290 -46.73 -23.49 7.27
N ARG A 291 -47.87 -22.91 6.86
CA ARG A 291 -49.18 -23.57 6.94
C ARG A 291 -49.23 -24.73 5.94
N ARG A 292 -49.88 -25.81 6.38
CA ARG A 292 -50.12 -27.05 5.62
C ARG A 292 -50.94 -26.82 4.37
#